data_AF-A0A3M9X1I7-F1
#
_entry.id   AF-A0A3M9X1I7-F1
#
_cell.length_a   1.000
_cell.length_b   1.000
_cell.length_c   1.000
_cell.angle_alpha   90.00
_cell.angle_beta   90.00
_cell.angle_gamma   90.00
#
_symmetry.space_group_name_H-M   'P 1'
#
loop_
_entity.id
_entity.type
_entity.pdbx_description
1 polymer ?
#
loop_
_entity_poly.entity_id
_entity_poly.type
_entity_poly.pdbx_seq_one_letter_code
_entity_poly.pdbx_strand_id
1 'polypeptide(L)'
;MDDKYANAREHFFAAVRALAASADAIQTRLSDANGNILHVTINEFAGDRELKFKFARILDLLAIDQDDMEAVAAETAAHMTDFEAVKVADLICDFYYELT
;
A
#
# COMPACT_ATOMS: atom_id res chain seq x y z
N MET A 1 -24.93 -2.80 -0.57
CA MET A 1 -23.83 -2.97 -1.54
C MET A 1 -22.91 -3.99 -0.93
N ASP A 2 -22.69 -5.12 -1.60
CA ASP A 2 -21.62 -6.04 -1.19
C ASP A 2 -20.31 -5.26 -1.33
N ASP A 3 -19.77 -4.76 -0.21
CA ASP A 3 -18.42 -4.21 -0.19
C ASP A 3 -17.45 -5.40 -0.29
N LYS A 4 -17.36 -5.96 -1.50
CA LYS A 4 -16.52 -7.11 -1.86
C LYS A 4 -15.06 -6.95 -1.38
N TYR A 5 -14.64 -5.70 -1.19
CA TYR A 5 -13.31 -5.29 -0.73
C TYR A 5 -13.37 -4.35 0.48
N ALA A 6 -14.36 -4.47 1.37
CA ALA A 6 -14.52 -3.59 2.54
C ALA A 6 -13.23 -3.41 3.34
N ASN A 7 -12.56 -4.54 3.63
CA ASN A 7 -11.32 -4.61 4.39
C ASN A 7 -10.18 -3.89 3.66
N ALA A 8 -9.91 -4.28 2.41
CA ALA A 8 -8.93 -3.59 1.58
C ALA A 8 -9.18 -2.09 1.47
N ARG A 9 -10.43 -1.67 1.26
CA ARG A 9 -10.78 -0.25 1.14
C ARG A 9 -10.49 0.52 2.43
N GLU A 10 -10.80 -0.05 3.59
CA GLU A 10 -10.52 0.59 4.89
C GLU A 10 -9.03 0.82 5.10
N HIS A 11 -8.22 -0.21 4.83
CA HIS A 11 -6.77 -0.14 4.96
C HIS A 11 -6.11 0.78 3.92
N PHE A 12 -6.55 0.74 2.66
CA PHE A 12 -6.06 1.66 1.63
C PHE A 12 -6.48 3.11 1.90
N PHE A 13 -7.68 3.33 2.46
CA PHE A 13 -8.09 4.67 2.90
C PHE A 13 -7.18 5.18 4.03
N ALA A 14 -6.86 4.33 5.02
CA ALA A 14 -5.93 4.68 6.08
C ALA A 14 -4.52 4.97 5.54
N ALA A 15 -4.06 4.21 4.55
CA ALA A 15 -2.79 4.42 3.87
C ALA A 15 -2.76 5.76 3.11
N VAL A 16 -3.79 6.06 2.31
CA VAL A 16 -3.93 7.35 1.61
C VAL A 16 -4.02 8.51 2.61
N ARG A 17 -4.68 8.32 3.76
CA ARG A 17 -4.72 9.32 4.82
C ARG A 17 -3.36 9.55 5.46
N ALA A 18 -2.59 8.49 5.73
CA ALA A 18 -1.21 8.61 6.25
C ALA A 18 -0.32 9.36 5.25
N LEU A 19 -0.47 9.05 3.96
CA LEU A 19 0.14 9.83 2.89
C LEU A 19 -0.33 11.27 2.94
N ALA A 20 -1.62 11.61 2.99
CA ALA A 20 -2.06 13.01 2.85
C ALA A 20 -1.91 13.87 4.12
N ALA A 21 -1.92 13.28 5.32
CA ALA A 21 -2.13 14.01 6.56
C ALA A 21 -0.85 14.46 7.28
N SER A 22 0.33 13.91 6.93
CA SER A 22 1.59 14.25 7.59
C SER A 22 2.44 15.24 6.77
N ALA A 23 3.11 16.15 7.49
CA ALA A 23 4.10 17.09 6.94
C ALA A 23 5.52 16.49 6.85
N ASP A 24 5.68 15.21 7.22
CA ASP A 24 6.94 14.49 7.18
C ASP A 24 7.39 14.22 5.74
N ALA A 25 8.64 13.78 5.61
CA ALA A 25 9.18 13.29 4.35
C ALA A 25 8.32 12.14 3.79
N ILE A 26 8.29 12.02 2.47
CA ILE A 26 7.44 11.03 1.79
C ILE A 26 7.78 9.59 2.20
N GLN A 27 9.05 9.32 2.53
CA GLN A 27 9.52 8.04 3.06
C GLN A 27 8.85 7.67 4.39
N THR A 28 8.79 8.61 5.34
CA THR A 28 8.11 8.39 6.64
C THR A 28 6.62 8.14 6.43
N ARG A 29 5.99 8.96 5.58
CA ARG A 29 4.56 8.82 5.23
C ARG A 29 4.25 7.48 4.55
N LEU A 30 5.15 7.00 3.71
CA LEU A 30 5.04 5.68 3.09
C LEU A 30 5.22 4.55 4.10
N SER A 31 6.16 4.67 5.05
CA SER A 31 6.31 3.67 6.11
C SER A 31 4.98 3.45 6.85
N ASP A 32 4.31 4.55 7.23
CA ASP A 32 3.00 4.48 7.91
C ASP A 32 1.89 3.92 6.99
N ALA A 33 1.92 4.30 5.70
CA ALA A 33 0.98 3.79 4.70
C ALA A 33 1.17 2.28 4.47
N ASN A 34 2.42 1.82 4.40
CA ASN A 34 2.79 0.42 4.21
C ASN A 34 2.29 -0.44 5.37
N GLY A 35 2.41 0.06 6.61
CA GLY A 35 1.86 -0.61 7.79
C GLY A 35 0.36 -0.92 7.65
N ASN A 36 -0.41 -0.01 7.04
CA ASN A 36 -1.83 -0.24 6.77
C ASN A 36 -2.06 -1.23 5.62
N ILE A 37 -1.29 -1.13 4.53
CA ILE A 37 -1.41 -1.99 3.34
C ILE A 37 -1.12 -3.46 3.66
N LEU A 38 -0.20 -3.72 4.60
CA LEU A 38 0.17 -5.07 5.06
C LEU A 38 -0.96 -5.85 5.71
N HIS A 39 -2.00 -5.17 6.20
CA HIS A 39 -3.18 -5.83 6.74
C HIS A 39 -4.13 -6.37 5.66
N VAL A 40 -3.89 -6.04 4.38
CA VAL A 40 -4.68 -6.53 3.26
C VAL A 40 -4.04 -7.79 2.69
N THR A 41 -4.82 -8.86 2.58
CA THR A 41 -4.31 -10.12 2.03
C THR A 41 -4.55 -10.19 0.53
N ILE A 42 -3.54 -10.60 -0.25
CA ILE A 42 -3.65 -10.75 -1.71
C ILE A 42 -4.76 -11.72 -2.15
N ASN A 43 -5.22 -12.60 -1.26
CA ASN A 43 -6.31 -13.53 -1.48
C ASN A 43 -7.67 -12.84 -1.59
N GLU A 44 -7.84 -11.64 -1.02
CA GLU A 44 -9.07 -10.84 -1.17
C GLU A 44 -9.38 -10.55 -2.64
N PHE A 45 -8.34 -10.44 -3.48
CA PHE A 45 -8.46 -10.17 -4.92
C PHE A 45 -8.49 -11.43 -5.79
N ALA A 46 -8.67 -12.64 -5.23
CA ALA A 46 -8.68 -13.87 -6.02
C ALA A 46 -9.72 -13.89 -7.15
N GLY A 47 -10.84 -13.18 -6.97
CA GLY A 47 -11.89 -13.02 -7.98
C GLY A 47 -11.62 -11.96 -9.06
N ASP A 48 -10.62 -11.09 -8.86
CA ASP A 48 -10.29 -9.99 -9.78
C ASP A 48 -8.78 -9.95 -10.05
N ARG A 49 -8.40 -10.59 -11.16
CA ARG A 49 -6.98 -10.79 -11.54
C ARG A 49 -6.24 -9.47 -11.74
N GLU A 50 -6.92 -8.44 -12.24
CA GLU A 50 -6.34 -7.12 -12.44
C GLU A 50 -5.96 -6.48 -11.09
N LEU A 51 -6.90 -6.41 -10.15
CA LEU A 51 -6.64 -5.91 -8.80
C LEU A 51 -5.56 -6.75 -8.09
N LYS A 52 -5.60 -8.08 -8.24
CA LYS A 52 -4.58 -8.96 -7.68
C LYS A 52 -3.18 -8.63 -8.21
N PHE A 53 -3.04 -8.36 -9.50
CA PHE A 53 -1.76 -8.01 -10.12
C PHE A 53 -1.27 -6.63 -9.68
N LYS A 54 -2.17 -5.63 -9.61
CA LYS A 54 -1.84 -4.29 -9.14
C LYS A 54 -1.41 -4.30 -7.67
N PHE A 55 -2.11 -5.06 -6.83
CA PHE A 55 -1.74 -5.25 -5.43
C PHE A 55 -0.39 -5.98 -5.28
N ALA A 56 -0.16 -7.04 -6.05
CA ALA A 56 1.13 -7.73 -6.06
C ALA A 56 2.28 -6.80 -6.47
N ARG A 57 2.05 -5.90 -7.43
CA ARG A 57 3.03 -4.90 -7.86
C ARG A 57 3.32 -3.88 -6.75
N ILE A 58 2.31 -3.47 -5.98
CA ILE A 58 2.53 -2.62 -4.80
C ILE A 58 3.42 -3.37 -3.80
N LEU A 59 3.07 -4.61 -3.44
CA LEU A 59 3.87 -5.41 -2.50
C LEU A 59 5.33 -5.63 -2.95
N ASP A 60 5.53 -5.89 -4.25
CA ASP A 60 6.86 -6.06 -4.86
C ASP A 60 7.71 -4.79 -4.73
N LEU A 61 7.12 -3.61 -4.97
CA LEU A 61 7.79 -2.32 -4.80
C LEU A 61 8.06 -1.96 -3.33
N LEU A 62 7.31 -2.55 -2.41
CA LEU A 62 7.58 -2.43 -0.98
C LEU A 62 8.67 -3.40 -0.49
N ALA A 63 9.22 -4.25 -1.37
CA ALA A 63 10.22 -5.27 -1.07
C ALA A 63 9.83 -6.20 0.09
N ILE A 64 8.53 -6.40 0.30
CA ILE A 64 7.99 -7.20 1.39
C ILE A 64 7.93 -8.66 0.95
N ASP A 65 8.96 -9.43 1.26
CA ASP A 65 8.80 -10.87 1.43
C ASP A 65 7.95 -11.10 2.70
N GLN A 66 6.92 -11.94 2.61
CA GLN A 66 5.89 -12.13 3.66
C GLN A 66 6.43 -12.61 5.03
N ASP A 67 7.73 -12.84 5.19
CA ASP A 67 8.32 -13.40 6.41
C ASP A 67 8.70 -12.33 7.46
N ASP A 68 8.96 -11.07 7.09
CA ASP A 68 9.32 -10.01 8.06
C ASP A 68 8.71 -8.64 7.69
N MET A 69 7.38 -8.56 7.83
CA MET A 69 6.55 -7.58 7.13
C MET A 69 6.70 -6.13 7.63
N GLU A 70 6.88 -5.87 8.92
CA GLU A 70 6.80 -4.51 9.47
C GLU A 70 8.18 -3.80 9.50
N ALA A 71 9.25 -4.53 9.83
CA ALA A 71 10.61 -3.99 9.86
C ALA A 71 11.13 -3.69 8.43
N VAL A 72 10.82 -4.57 7.47
CA VAL A 72 11.22 -4.41 6.07
C VAL A 72 10.48 -3.26 5.40
N ALA A 73 9.20 -3.03 5.75
CA ALA A 73 8.43 -1.92 5.20
C ALA A 73 9.03 -0.54 5.59
N ALA A 74 9.50 -0.40 6.83
CA ALA A 74 10.15 0.81 7.30
C ALA A 74 11.56 0.99 6.72
N GLU A 75 12.34 -0.09 6.67
CA GLU A 75 13.70 -0.07 6.11
C GLU A 75 13.69 0.22 4.60
N THR A 76 12.76 -0.40 3.86
CA THR A 76 12.61 -0.16 2.41
C THR A 76 12.23 1.28 2.13
N ALA A 77 11.22 1.80 2.83
CA ALA A 77 10.82 3.20 2.68
C ALA A 77 11.97 4.17 2.99
N ALA A 78 12.83 3.86 3.98
CA ALA A 78 13.99 4.67 4.33
C ALA A 78 15.10 4.67 3.27
N HIS A 79 15.20 3.59 2.47
CA HIS A 79 16.17 3.48 1.38
C HIS A 79 15.63 3.93 0.01
N MET A 80 14.33 4.22 -0.09
CA MET A 80 13.73 4.74 -1.32
C MET A 80 14.15 6.18 -1.61
N THR A 81 14.48 6.44 -2.87
CA THR A 81 14.59 7.81 -3.37
C THR A 81 13.24 8.50 -3.37
N ASP A 82 13.21 9.83 -3.28
CA ASP A 82 11.97 10.62 -3.36
C ASP A 82 11.12 10.26 -4.59
N PHE A 83 11.78 9.96 -5.72
CA PHE A 83 11.11 9.58 -6.96
C PHE A 83 10.42 8.21 -6.88
N GLU A 84 11.07 7.22 -6.26
CA GLU A 84 10.49 5.89 -6.05
C GLU A 84 9.35 5.97 -5.04
N ALA A 85 9.53 6.74 -3.98
CA ALA A 85 8.53 7.01 -2.97
C ALA A 85 7.26 7.64 -3.59
N VAL A 86 7.41 8.67 -4.43
CA VAL A 86 6.26 9.28 -5.12
C VAL A 86 5.52 8.27 -6.00
N LYS A 87 6.24 7.40 -6.73
CA LYS A 87 5.60 6.37 -7.56
C LYS A 87 4.79 5.37 -6.76
N VAL A 88 5.29 4.95 -5.60
CA VAL A 88 4.55 4.03 -4.74
C VAL A 88 3.31 4.72 -4.16
N ALA A 89 3.44 5.97 -3.70
CA ALA A 89 2.31 6.75 -3.22
C ALA A 89 1.22 6.93 -4.29
N ASP A 90 1.62 7.15 -5.55
CA ASP A 90 0.72 7.26 -6.70
C ASP A 90 -0.03 5.94 -6.94
N LEU A 91 0.69 4.81 -6.96
CA LEU A 91 0.10 3.48 -7.12
C LEU A 91 -0.88 3.12 -5.99
N ILE A 92 -0.60 3.54 -4.75
CA ILE A 92 -1.50 3.35 -3.60
C ILE A 92 -2.80 4.14 -3.80
N CYS A 93 -2.70 5.40 -4.24
CA CYS A 93 -3.85 6.25 -4.52
C CYS A 93 -4.69 5.71 -5.68
N ASP A 94 -4.05 5.32 -6.79
CA ASP A 94 -4.71 4.71 -7.95
C ASP A 94 -5.45 3.43 -7.55
N PHE A 95 -4.81 2.56 -6.77
CA PHE A 95 -5.43 1.33 -6.31
C PHE A 95 -6.65 1.60 -5.41
N TYR A 96 -6.57 2.57 -4.50
CA TYR A 96 -7.71 2.96 -3.68
C TYR A 96 -8.89 3.48 -4.53
N TYR A 97 -8.61 4.24 -5.59
CA TYR A 97 -9.65 4.72 -6.50
C TYR A 97 -10.37 3.57 -7.22
N GLU A 98 -9.64 2.52 -7.61
CA GLU A 98 -10.22 1.33 -8.23
C GLU A 98 -11.03 0.43 -7.28
N LEU A 99 -10.80 0.54 -5.96
CA LEU A 99 -11.59 -0.17 -4.95
C LEU A 99 -12.93 0.52 -4.63
N THR A 100 -13.16 1.74 -5.10
CA THR A 100 -14.33 2.58 -4.81
C THR A 100 -15.37 2.51 -5.92
#